data_AF-K5WSX6-F1
#
_entry.id   AF-K5WSX6-F1
#
_cell.length_a   1.000
_cell.length_b   1.000
_cell.length_c   1.000
_cell.angle_alpha   90.00
_cell.angle_beta   90.00
_cell.angle_gamma   90.00
#
_symmetry.space_group_name_H-M   'P 1'
#
loop_
_entity.id
_entity.type
_entity.pdbx_description
1 polymer ?
#
loop_
_entity_poly.entity_id
_entity_poly.type
_entity_poly.pdbx_seq_one_letter_code
_entity_poly.pdbx_strand_id
1 'polypeptide(L)'
;MIPFNKARTKAKLRIGPHNKEVLDVLICGMLGDFWADKIPGNLLNSTRIQLEQSISNAAYIHYLSLYFYELGYCARPIPTLIKKTEFKASNLSSTNTSSGYSEPGNEKVGIENRFNYRLTLFTFTNWSLQKGQGVFIATNSFTYEDCKFLALTLTQKYQLKTSVVKSGKPNQWRLSIFKESMPRLAELVGPHFIPEMEYKLKGYL
;
A
#
# COMPACT_ATOMS: atom_id res chain seq x y z
N MET A 1 10.81 -10.97 -23.46
CA MET A 1 10.37 -9.56 -23.68
C MET A 1 11.64 -8.72 -23.83
N ILE A 2 11.77 -7.87 -24.86
CA ILE A 2 12.91 -6.94 -24.94
C ILE A 2 12.71 -5.86 -23.86
N PRO A 3 13.71 -5.54 -23.02
CA PRO A 3 13.56 -4.48 -22.02
C PRO A 3 13.32 -3.15 -22.75
N PHE A 4 12.12 -2.61 -22.57
CA PHE A 4 11.67 -1.33 -23.18
C PHE A 4 12.57 -0.14 -22.80
N ASN A 5 13.43 -0.32 -21.80
CA ASN A 5 14.32 0.69 -21.29
C ASN A 5 15.59 0.07 -20.68
N LYS A 6 16.77 0.61 -21.01
CA LYS A 6 18.00 0.28 -20.30
C LYS A 6 17.98 0.91 -18.90
N ALA A 7 18.46 0.18 -17.89
CA ALA A 7 18.56 0.72 -16.54
C ALA A 7 19.34 2.06 -16.54
N ARG A 8 18.86 3.04 -15.75
CA ARG A 8 19.40 4.40 -15.62
C ARG A 8 19.21 5.35 -16.83
N THR A 9 18.43 5.00 -17.85
CA THR A 9 18.04 5.97 -18.90
C THR A 9 17.27 7.15 -18.31
N LYS A 10 17.73 8.38 -18.62
CA LYS A 10 17.11 9.65 -18.22
C LYS A 10 15.67 9.69 -18.73
N ALA A 11 14.73 10.20 -17.93
CA ALA A 11 13.30 10.21 -18.27
C ALA A 11 13.00 10.79 -19.67
N LYS A 12 13.65 11.90 -20.04
CA LYS A 12 13.55 12.54 -21.37
C LYS A 12 14.06 11.71 -22.57
N LEU A 13 14.71 10.57 -22.32
CA LEU A 13 15.24 9.65 -23.34
C LEU A 13 14.48 8.31 -23.34
N ARG A 14 13.45 8.16 -22.50
CA ARG A 14 12.58 6.97 -22.52
C ARG A 14 11.55 7.16 -23.63
N ILE A 15 11.52 6.23 -24.58
CA ILE A 15 10.62 6.28 -25.74
C ILE A 15 9.52 5.24 -25.53
N GLY A 16 8.27 5.66 -25.73
CA GLY A 16 7.08 4.80 -25.63
C GLY A 16 6.41 4.79 -24.25
N PRO A 17 5.17 4.26 -24.19
CA PRO A 17 4.41 4.15 -22.95
C PRO A 17 5.05 3.12 -22.00
N HIS A 18 4.74 3.23 -20.71
CA HIS A 18 5.09 2.19 -19.75
C HIS A 18 4.28 0.91 -19.99
N ASN A 19 4.81 -0.25 -19.59
CA ASN A 19 4.07 -1.51 -19.63
C ASN A 19 2.72 -1.31 -18.92
N LYS A 20 1.62 -1.76 -19.53
CA LYS A 20 0.28 -1.70 -18.94
C LYS A 20 0.25 -2.34 -17.55
N GLU A 21 0.89 -3.49 -17.36
CA GLU A 21 0.94 -4.19 -16.07
C GLU A 21 1.68 -3.36 -15.00
N VAL A 22 2.74 -2.65 -15.40
CA VAL A 22 3.43 -1.68 -14.54
C VAL A 22 2.50 -0.52 -14.22
N LEU A 23 1.80 0.02 -15.22
CA LEU A 23 0.80 1.07 -15.02
C LEU A 23 -0.36 0.57 -14.15
N ASP A 24 -0.77 -0.70 -14.18
CA ASP A 24 -1.86 -1.25 -13.38
C ASP A 24 -1.43 -1.51 -11.93
N VAL A 25 -0.28 -2.15 -11.69
CA VAL A 25 0.31 -2.32 -10.34
C VAL A 25 0.46 -0.97 -9.63
N LEU A 26 0.52 0.11 -10.41
CA LEU A 26 0.60 1.47 -9.94
C LEU A 26 -0.76 2.19 -9.92
N ILE A 27 -1.64 2.04 -10.92
CA ILE A 27 -2.96 2.69 -11.06
C ILE A 27 -4.06 1.90 -10.33
N CYS A 28 -3.69 0.78 -9.69
CA CYS A 28 -4.10 0.48 -8.34
C CYS A 28 -3.48 1.55 -7.42
N GLY A 29 -4.00 2.80 -7.62
CA GLY A 29 -3.45 4.19 -7.49
C GLY A 29 -4.53 5.29 -7.34
N MET A 30 -4.42 6.40 -6.59
CA MET A 30 -3.38 6.98 -5.69
C MET A 30 -3.90 7.19 -4.22
N LEU A 31 -3.61 6.33 -3.22
CA LEU A 31 -4.26 6.31 -1.87
C LEU A 31 -3.42 5.73 -0.73
N GLY A 32 -2.83 4.55 -1.00
CA GLY A 32 -2.36 3.56 -0.04
C GLY A 32 -0.91 3.75 0.40
N ASP A 33 -0.17 2.65 0.48
CA ASP A 33 1.14 2.57 1.15
C ASP A 33 2.28 3.19 0.34
N PHE A 34 2.06 3.44 -0.94
CA PHE A 34 2.98 4.20 -1.77
C PHE A 34 2.67 5.71 -1.69
N TRP A 35 3.69 6.55 -1.67
CA TRP A 35 3.56 8.02 -1.78
C TRP A 35 4.45 8.61 -2.86
N ALA A 36 4.08 9.81 -3.33
CA ALA A 36 4.70 10.52 -4.45
C ALA A 36 5.39 11.81 -4.01
N ASP A 37 6.70 11.91 -4.25
CA ASP A 37 7.49 13.10 -3.97
C ASP A 37 8.06 13.69 -5.27
N LYS A 38 7.95 15.01 -5.47
CA LYS A 38 8.73 15.70 -6.50
C LYS A 38 10.22 15.65 -6.11
N ILE A 39 11.11 15.43 -7.07
CA ILE A 39 12.56 15.45 -6.79
C ILE A 39 13.05 16.91 -6.77
N PRO A 40 13.45 17.48 -5.62
CA PRO A 40 13.93 18.85 -5.55
C PRO A 40 15.26 19.00 -6.32
N GLY A 41 15.49 20.18 -6.90
CA GLY A 41 16.74 20.51 -7.60
C GLY A 41 16.90 19.93 -9.00
N ASN A 42 15.90 19.24 -9.57
CA ASN A 42 15.92 18.81 -10.97
C ASN A 42 15.24 19.83 -11.89
N LEU A 43 15.88 20.12 -13.04
CA LEU A 43 15.31 20.96 -14.11
C LEU A 43 14.04 20.38 -14.75
N LEU A 44 13.79 19.07 -14.57
CA LEU A 44 12.64 18.35 -15.11
C LEU A 44 11.72 17.94 -13.96
N ASN A 45 10.42 18.19 -14.14
CA ASN A 45 9.34 17.77 -13.24
C ASN A 45 9.23 16.24 -13.14
N SER A 46 10.15 15.63 -12.39
CA SER A 46 10.26 14.20 -12.20
C SER A 46 9.71 13.81 -10.82
N THR A 47 8.78 12.87 -10.81
CA THR A 47 8.17 12.34 -9.58
C THR A 47 8.86 11.04 -9.18
N ARG A 48 9.28 10.97 -7.92
CA ARG A 48 9.75 9.76 -7.24
C ARG A 48 8.58 9.13 -6.50
N ILE A 49 8.57 7.81 -6.43
CA ILE A 49 7.52 7.06 -5.72
C ILE A 49 8.19 6.14 -4.73
N GLN A 50 7.60 6.02 -3.56
CA GLN A 50 8.21 5.29 -2.48
C GLN A 50 7.16 4.43 -1.81
N LEU A 51 7.55 3.21 -1.46
CA LEU A 51 6.77 2.25 -0.69
C LEU A 51 7.53 1.97 0.59
N GLU A 52 6.84 1.92 1.72
CA GLU A 52 7.35 1.34 2.95
C GLU A 52 6.44 0.21 3.42
N GLN A 53 7.04 -0.82 3.99
CA GLN A 53 6.33 -1.92 4.65
C GLN A 53 7.06 -2.32 5.93
N SER A 54 6.30 -2.79 6.91
CA SER A 54 6.83 -3.48 8.10
C SER A 54 7.55 -4.78 7.71
N ILE A 55 8.44 -5.27 8.58
CA ILE A 55 9.11 -6.58 8.36
C ILE A 55 8.10 -7.71 8.15
N SER A 56 6.92 -7.65 8.79
CA SER A 56 5.87 -8.68 8.63
C SER A 56 5.44 -8.88 7.17
N ASN A 57 5.55 -7.83 6.34
CA ASN A 57 5.19 -7.87 4.92
C ASN A 57 6.44 -7.75 4.02
N ALA A 58 7.62 -8.15 4.51
CA ALA A 58 8.88 -8.03 3.77
C ALA A 58 8.85 -8.75 2.41
N ALA A 59 8.19 -9.90 2.32
CA ALA A 59 8.03 -10.63 1.05
C ALA A 59 7.37 -9.77 -0.05
N TYR A 60 6.34 -9.00 0.30
CA TYR A 60 5.61 -8.13 -0.64
C TYR A 60 6.49 -7.01 -1.22
N ILE A 61 7.24 -6.31 -0.36
CA ILE A 61 8.14 -5.24 -0.82
C ILE A 61 9.36 -5.80 -1.56
N HIS A 62 9.86 -6.98 -1.20
CA HIS A 62 10.92 -7.66 -1.95
C HIS A 62 10.44 -8.12 -3.34
N TYR A 63 9.24 -8.72 -3.44
CA TYR A 63 8.63 -9.12 -4.71
C TYR A 63 8.48 -7.92 -5.66
N LEU A 64 7.87 -6.82 -5.19
CA LEU A 64 7.75 -5.60 -5.99
C LEU A 64 9.11 -5.01 -6.36
N SER A 65 10.10 -5.07 -5.47
CA SER A 65 11.46 -4.58 -5.74
C SER A 65 12.14 -5.35 -6.86
N LEU A 66 11.97 -6.68 -6.89
CA LEU A 66 12.51 -7.54 -7.95
C LEU A 66 11.76 -7.30 -9.27
N TYR A 67 10.44 -7.31 -9.25
CA TYR A 67 9.58 -7.07 -10.42
C TYR A 67 9.91 -5.75 -11.14
N PHE A 68 10.00 -4.64 -10.40
CA PHE A 68 10.38 -3.34 -10.98
C PHE A 68 11.86 -3.26 -11.40
N TYR A 69 12.74 -4.06 -10.79
CA TYR A 69 14.15 -4.13 -11.19
C TYR A 69 14.34 -4.88 -12.51
N GLU A 70 13.71 -6.05 -12.67
CA GLU A 70 13.75 -6.85 -13.91
C GLU A 70 13.20 -6.08 -15.12
N LEU A 71 12.15 -5.28 -14.90
CA LEU A 71 11.57 -4.39 -15.90
C LEU A 71 12.36 -3.07 -16.11
N GLY A 72 13.51 -2.89 -15.45
CA GLY A 72 14.43 -1.77 -15.66
C GLY A 72 14.01 -0.43 -15.03
N TYR A 73 12.97 -0.43 -14.19
CA TYR A 73 12.49 0.77 -13.48
C TYR A 73 13.33 1.12 -12.25
N CYS A 74 14.03 0.13 -11.68
CA CYS A 74 14.81 0.28 -10.46
C CYS A 74 16.31 0.06 -10.66
N ALA A 75 17.12 0.71 -9.82
CA ALA A 75 18.57 0.57 -9.81
C ALA A 75 19.07 -0.58 -8.92
N ARG A 76 18.22 -1.11 -8.02
CA ARG A 76 18.57 -2.17 -7.06
C ARG A 76 17.39 -3.15 -6.90
N PRO A 77 17.64 -4.48 -6.85
CA PRO A 77 16.59 -5.49 -6.65
C PRO A 77 16.16 -5.61 -5.17
N ILE A 78 16.97 -5.14 -4.23
CA ILE A 78 16.75 -5.30 -2.79
C ILE A 78 16.33 -3.95 -2.17
N PRO A 79 15.25 -3.90 -1.35
CA PRO A 79 14.85 -2.69 -0.63
C PRO A 79 15.80 -2.33 0.51
N THR A 80 15.78 -1.06 0.93
CA THR A 80 16.68 -0.56 1.98
C THR A 80 15.99 -0.67 3.34
N LEU A 81 16.60 -1.36 4.30
CA LEU A 81 16.10 -1.40 5.67
C LEU A 81 16.31 -0.03 6.35
N ILE A 82 15.24 0.55 6.86
CA ILE A 82 15.24 1.81 7.62
C ILE A 82 14.75 1.52 9.04
N LYS A 83 15.46 2.04 10.04
CA LYS A 83 14.97 2.05 11.42
C LYS A 83 14.18 3.32 11.65
N LYS A 84 12.91 3.22 12.05
CA LYS A 84 12.10 4.35 12.49
C LYS A 84 11.92 4.28 14.00
N THR A 85 12.29 5.36 14.68
CA THR A 85 11.92 5.62 16.07
C THR A 85 10.50 6.14 16.12
N GLU A 86 9.58 5.37 16.71
CA GLU A 86 8.25 5.85 17.06
C GLU A 86 8.33 6.68 18.35
N PHE A 87 7.96 7.96 18.26
CA PHE A 87 7.48 8.70 19.42
C PHE A 87 6.04 8.25 19.69
N LYS A 88 5.76 7.79 20.92
CA LYS A 88 4.37 7.49 21.30
C LYS A 88 3.67 8.80 21.58
N ALA A 89 2.57 9.06 20.88
CA ALA A 89 1.66 10.12 21.28
C ALA A 89 1.17 9.85 22.71
N SER A 90 1.57 10.68 23.66
CA SER A 90 1.06 10.66 25.01
C SER A 90 -0.46 10.90 24.97
N ASN A 91 -1.26 9.92 25.41
CA ASN A 91 -2.55 10.15 26.08
C ASN A 91 -3.12 8.84 26.64
N LEU A 92 -2.91 8.67 27.95
CA LEU A 92 -3.91 8.30 28.94
C LEU A 92 -5.20 7.59 28.45
N SER A 93 -5.26 6.26 28.61
CA SER A 93 -6.46 5.63 29.18
C SER A 93 -6.10 4.29 29.84
N SER A 94 -6.64 4.09 31.04
CA SER A 94 -6.38 2.96 31.93
C SER A 94 -6.96 1.64 31.45
N THR A 95 -6.23 0.53 31.66
CA THR A 95 -6.72 -0.58 32.50
C THR A 95 -5.56 -1.49 32.90
N ASN A 96 -5.62 -2.01 34.13
CA ASN A 96 -4.49 -2.66 34.80
C ASN A 96 -4.46 -4.18 34.59
N THR A 97 -3.25 -4.75 34.51
CA THR A 97 -2.75 -5.96 35.22
C THR A 97 -1.48 -6.47 34.51
N SER A 98 -0.37 -6.89 35.12
CA SER A 98 0.23 -6.73 36.45
C SER A 98 1.44 -7.68 36.48
N SER A 99 2.67 -7.17 36.33
CA SER A 99 3.92 -7.68 36.96
C SER A 99 5.16 -7.07 36.28
N GLY A 100 6.18 -6.74 37.08
CA GLY A 100 7.50 -6.30 36.59
C GLY A 100 7.74 -4.78 36.66
N TYR A 101 8.24 -4.34 37.82
CA TYR A 101 8.99 -3.11 38.12
C TYR A 101 9.08 -2.01 37.05
N SER A 102 8.47 -0.86 37.35
CA SER A 102 8.62 0.39 36.60
C SER A 102 9.71 1.29 37.20
N GLU A 103 10.76 1.58 36.43
CA GLU A 103 11.60 2.76 36.68
C GLU A 103 10.94 4.04 36.12
N PRO A 104 11.05 5.19 36.80
CA PRO A 104 10.51 6.45 36.32
C PRO A 104 11.43 7.11 35.29
N GLY A 105 10.90 7.46 34.11
CA GLY A 105 11.54 8.43 33.19
C GLY A 105 11.89 7.94 31.79
N ASN A 106 11.84 6.63 31.50
CA ASN A 106 12.18 6.11 30.17
C ASN A 106 10.94 5.88 29.30
N GLU A 107 10.64 6.85 28.43
CA GLU A 107 9.75 6.66 27.28
C GLU A 107 10.32 5.54 26.40
N LYS A 108 9.66 4.36 26.38
CA LYS A 108 10.09 3.25 25.53
C LYS A 108 9.83 3.57 24.06
N VAL A 109 10.80 4.24 23.43
CA VAL A 109 10.88 4.48 21.99
C VAL A 109 10.80 3.13 21.27
N GLY A 110 9.71 2.91 20.54
CA GLY A 110 9.56 1.76 19.68
C GLY A 110 10.49 1.92 18.48
N ILE A 111 11.59 1.15 18.42
CA ILE A 111 12.40 1.07 17.20
C ILE A 111 11.76 0.04 16.29
N GLU A 112 10.89 0.47 15.38
CA GLU A 112 10.39 -0.39 14.33
C GLU A 112 11.33 -0.33 13.12
N ASN A 113 11.84 -1.50 12.72
CA ASN A 113 12.55 -1.64 11.47
C ASN A 113 11.52 -1.82 10.34
N ARG A 114 11.57 -0.98 9.31
CA ARG A 114 10.74 -1.06 8.11
C ARG A 114 11.60 -1.13 6.85
N PHE A 115 11.16 -1.84 5.83
CA PHE A 115 11.79 -1.77 4.53
C PHE A 115 11.22 -0.58 3.76
N ASN A 116 12.11 0.26 3.23
CA ASN A 116 11.80 1.36 2.32
C ASN A 116 12.29 1.02 0.92
N TYR A 117 11.42 1.16 -0.05
CA TYR A 117 11.76 1.09 -1.46
C TYR A 117 11.50 2.42 -2.15
N ARG A 118 12.45 2.82 -3.00
CA ARG A 118 12.37 4.06 -3.77
C ARG A 118 12.31 3.73 -5.25
N LEU A 119 11.09 3.63 -5.76
CA LEU A 119 10.76 3.62 -7.18
C LEU A 119 10.96 5.03 -7.76
N THR A 120 11.00 5.19 -9.08
CA THR A 120 10.88 6.50 -9.73
C THR A 120 9.91 6.40 -10.89
N LEU A 121 8.63 6.21 -10.55
CA LEU A 121 7.43 6.14 -11.40
C LEU A 121 6.15 6.06 -10.53
N PHE A 122 5.08 6.82 -10.83
CA PHE A 122 3.78 7.11 -10.11
C PHE A 122 2.97 5.94 -9.42
N THR A 123 2.18 6.15 -8.31
CA THR A 123 0.90 5.51 -7.71
C THR A 123 0.78 4.34 -6.58
N PHE A 124 -0.37 3.62 -6.20
CA PHE A 124 -0.90 3.23 -4.78
C PHE A 124 -0.52 2.01 -3.84
N THR A 125 -1.23 0.88 -3.95
CA THR A 125 -1.66 -0.19 -2.93
C THR A 125 -1.77 0.07 -1.39
N ASN A 126 -2.98 -0.06 -0.77
CA ASN A 126 -3.21 -0.50 0.65
C ASN A 126 -4.60 -1.20 0.81
N TRP A 127 -4.71 -2.23 1.67
CA TRP A 127 -5.91 -3.05 1.90
C TRP A 127 -5.93 -3.78 3.26
N SER A 128 -7.11 -3.87 3.93
CA SER A 128 -7.30 -4.53 5.24
C SER A 128 -8.55 -5.42 5.36
N LEU A 129 -8.42 -6.64 5.93
CA LEU A 129 -9.52 -7.60 6.18
C LEU A 129 -9.84 -7.75 7.67
N GLN A 130 -11.10 -8.00 8.01
CA GLN A 130 -11.53 -8.43 9.36
C GLN A 130 -12.26 -9.79 9.30
N LYS A 131 -11.99 -10.65 10.29
CA LYS A 131 -12.48 -12.05 10.30
C LYS A 131 -14.01 -12.10 10.43
N GLY A 132 -14.66 -12.83 9.52
CA GLY A 132 -16.11 -13.07 9.53
C GLY A 132 -16.98 -11.93 8.98
N GLN A 133 -16.39 -10.78 8.69
CA GLN A 133 -17.03 -9.66 7.99
C GLN A 133 -16.62 -9.63 6.52
N GLY A 134 -17.16 -8.65 5.78
CA GLY A 134 -16.58 -8.21 4.52
C GLY A 134 -15.22 -7.52 4.74
N VAL A 135 -14.81 -6.72 3.77
CA VAL A 135 -13.45 -6.15 3.73
C VAL A 135 -13.48 -4.64 3.66
N PHE A 136 -12.49 -3.99 4.28
CA PHE A 136 -12.38 -2.54 4.33
C PHE A 136 -11.16 -2.06 3.54
N ILE A 137 -11.41 -1.29 2.48
CA ILE A 137 -10.37 -0.55 1.76
C ILE A 137 -10.15 0.77 2.51
N ALA A 138 -8.90 1.01 2.92
CA ALA A 138 -8.52 2.15 3.76
C ALA A 138 -8.41 3.46 2.97
N THR A 139 -9.52 3.94 2.38
CA THR A 139 -9.62 5.20 1.60
C THR A 139 -9.60 6.48 2.45
N ASN A 140 -8.97 6.44 3.63
CA ASN A 140 -9.09 7.49 4.67
C ASN A 140 -8.55 8.87 4.25
N SER A 141 -7.77 8.93 3.17
CA SER A 141 -7.20 10.12 2.55
C SER A 141 -8.11 10.78 1.51
N PHE A 142 -9.22 10.15 1.14
CA PHE A 142 -10.12 10.60 0.06
C PHE A 142 -11.37 11.32 0.56
N THR A 143 -11.95 12.14 -0.32
CA THR A 143 -13.24 12.78 -0.03
C THR A 143 -14.38 11.75 -0.07
N TYR A 144 -15.54 12.14 0.44
CA TYR A 144 -16.73 11.31 0.40
C TYR A 144 -17.22 11.04 -1.04
N GLU A 145 -17.08 12.02 -1.94
CA GLU A 145 -17.49 11.87 -3.34
C GLU A 145 -16.52 10.98 -4.13
N ASP A 146 -15.21 11.07 -3.87
CA ASP A 146 -14.23 10.11 -4.43
C ASP A 146 -14.55 8.67 -3.98
N CYS A 147 -14.88 8.48 -2.71
CA CYS A 147 -15.27 7.19 -2.16
C CYS A 147 -16.57 6.68 -2.81
N LYS A 148 -17.58 7.53 -3.00
CA LYS A 148 -18.82 7.17 -3.74
C LYS A 148 -18.51 6.75 -5.17
N PHE A 149 -17.67 7.51 -5.88
CA PHE A 149 -17.29 7.20 -7.26
C PHE A 149 -16.58 5.83 -7.35
N LEU A 150 -15.65 5.55 -6.43
CA LEU A 150 -15.01 4.24 -6.34
C LEU A 150 -16.01 3.11 -6.01
N ALA A 151 -16.93 3.33 -5.05
CA ALA A 151 -17.97 2.36 -4.71
C ALA A 151 -18.89 2.03 -5.90
N LEU A 152 -19.37 3.07 -6.62
CA LEU A 152 -20.17 2.91 -7.83
C LEU A 152 -19.41 2.15 -8.91
N THR A 153 -18.14 2.49 -9.14
CA THR A 153 -17.27 1.80 -10.10
C THR A 153 -17.09 0.32 -9.75
N LEU A 154 -16.83 -0.01 -8.48
CA LEU A 154 -16.70 -1.41 -8.02
C LEU A 154 -18.00 -2.19 -8.19
N THR A 155 -19.14 -1.54 -7.94
CA THR A 155 -20.46 -2.15 -8.04
C THR A 155 -20.87 -2.39 -9.50
N GLN A 156 -20.71 -1.40 -10.37
CA GLN A 156 -21.12 -1.48 -11.78
C GLN A 156 -20.17 -2.37 -12.61
N LYS A 157 -18.85 -2.23 -12.42
CA LYS A 157 -17.87 -2.91 -13.28
C LYS A 157 -17.55 -4.34 -12.84
N TYR A 158 -17.47 -4.58 -11.53
CA TYR A 158 -17.03 -5.87 -10.98
C TYR A 158 -18.12 -6.62 -10.21
N GLN A 159 -19.35 -6.09 -10.19
CA GLN A 159 -20.52 -6.67 -9.51
C GLN A 159 -20.31 -6.88 -8.00
N LEU A 160 -19.45 -6.06 -7.39
CA LEU A 160 -19.16 -6.12 -5.95
C LEU A 160 -20.16 -5.24 -5.19
N LYS A 161 -20.86 -5.82 -4.22
CA LYS A 161 -21.78 -5.09 -3.33
C LYS A 161 -20.93 -4.24 -2.37
N THR A 162 -20.93 -2.92 -2.56
CA THR A 162 -20.08 -1.98 -1.81
C THR A 162 -20.89 -0.89 -1.09
N SER A 163 -20.26 -0.25 -0.09
CA SER A 163 -20.79 0.93 0.60
C SER A 163 -19.66 1.80 1.14
N VAL A 164 -19.94 3.09 1.37
CA VAL A 164 -19.00 4.03 2.00
C VAL A 164 -19.33 4.16 3.48
N VAL A 165 -18.35 3.94 4.35
CA VAL A 165 -18.52 3.89 5.82
C VAL A 165 -17.55 4.88 6.47
N LYS A 166 -17.93 5.47 7.62
CA LYS A 166 -17.02 6.32 8.40
C LYS A 166 -15.89 5.49 9.02
N SER A 167 -14.67 6.05 9.09
CA SER A 167 -13.48 5.38 9.65
C SER A 167 -13.13 5.82 11.08
N GLY A 168 -14.13 6.23 11.87
CA GLY A 168 -13.97 6.56 13.31
C GLY A 168 -13.42 7.96 13.61
N LYS A 169 -12.73 8.60 12.67
CA LYS A 169 -12.32 10.02 12.77
C LYS A 169 -13.24 10.93 11.93
N PRO A 170 -13.42 12.21 12.30
CA PRO A 170 -14.16 13.17 11.47
C PRO A 170 -13.52 13.28 10.08
N ASN A 171 -14.37 13.40 9.06
CA ASN A 171 -14.00 13.51 7.64
C ASN A 171 -13.14 12.37 7.06
N GLN A 172 -13.10 11.19 7.71
CA GLN A 172 -12.41 10.00 7.17
C GLN A 172 -13.40 8.91 6.77
N TRP A 173 -13.25 8.41 5.55
CA TRP A 173 -14.15 7.46 4.90
C TRP A 173 -13.39 6.22 4.42
N ARG A 174 -14.01 5.05 4.57
CA ARG A 174 -13.50 3.76 4.13
C ARG A 174 -14.53 3.06 3.25
N LEU A 175 -14.08 2.36 2.22
CA LEU A 175 -14.96 1.49 1.43
C LEU A 175 -15.14 0.16 2.16
N SER A 176 -16.39 -0.30 2.20
CA SER A 176 -16.77 -1.62 2.68
C SER A 176 -17.27 -2.44 1.48
N ILE A 177 -16.60 -3.54 1.14
CA ILE A 177 -17.17 -4.56 0.25
C ILE A 177 -17.77 -5.64 1.15
N PHE A 178 -19.05 -5.97 0.95
CA PHE A 178 -19.75 -6.90 1.84
C PHE A 178 -19.30 -8.35 1.65
N LYS A 179 -19.58 -9.18 2.67
CA LYS A 179 -19.16 -10.58 2.75
C LYS A 179 -19.64 -11.41 1.56
N GLU A 180 -20.85 -11.14 1.08
CA GLU A 180 -21.49 -11.82 -0.04
C GLU A 180 -20.70 -11.66 -1.36
N SER A 181 -19.91 -10.59 -1.49
CA SER A 181 -19.05 -10.34 -2.66
C SER A 181 -17.61 -10.80 -2.48
N MET A 182 -17.25 -11.37 -1.33
CA MET A 182 -15.87 -11.86 -1.08
C MET A 182 -15.45 -13.01 -1.99
N PRO A 183 -16.29 -14.02 -2.33
CA PRO A 183 -15.89 -15.07 -3.27
C PRO A 183 -15.58 -14.50 -4.67
N ARG A 184 -16.46 -13.62 -5.19
CA ARG A 184 -16.25 -12.95 -6.49
C ARG A 184 -15.01 -12.06 -6.48
N LEU A 185 -14.74 -11.38 -5.37
CA LEU A 185 -13.52 -10.61 -5.20
C LEU A 185 -12.28 -11.52 -5.21
N ALA A 186 -12.31 -12.63 -4.47
CA ALA A 186 -11.20 -13.57 -4.37
C ALA A 186 -10.87 -14.22 -5.73
N GLU A 187 -11.90 -14.55 -6.53
CA GLU A 187 -11.75 -14.99 -7.93
C GLU A 187 -11.04 -13.92 -8.80
N LEU A 188 -11.44 -12.65 -8.66
CA LEU A 188 -10.88 -11.54 -9.45
C LEU A 188 -9.44 -11.17 -9.06
N VAL A 189 -9.07 -11.26 -7.78
CA VAL A 189 -7.75 -10.81 -7.29
C VAL A 189 -6.77 -11.94 -6.99
N GLY A 190 -7.25 -13.15 -6.70
CA GLY A 190 -6.44 -14.31 -6.32
C GLY A 190 -5.28 -14.60 -7.26
N PRO A 191 -5.46 -14.62 -8.60
CA PRO A 191 -4.37 -14.82 -9.56
C PRO A 191 -3.26 -13.75 -9.54
N HIS A 192 -3.47 -12.63 -8.83
CA HIS A 192 -2.53 -11.53 -8.71
C HIS A 192 -1.90 -11.42 -7.31
N PHE A 193 -2.23 -12.32 -6.39
CA PHE A 193 -1.61 -12.38 -5.06
C PHE A 193 -0.30 -13.16 -5.09
N ILE A 194 0.66 -12.73 -4.27
CA ILE A 194 1.82 -13.56 -3.93
C ILE A 194 1.44 -14.54 -2.81
N PRO A 195 2.04 -15.75 -2.74
CA PRO A 195 1.71 -16.76 -1.73
C PRO A 195 1.75 -16.23 -0.29
N GLU A 196 2.72 -15.37 0.02
CA GLU A 196 2.91 -14.78 1.35
C GLU A 196 1.81 -13.77 1.74
N MET A 197 0.95 -13.38 0.79
CA MET A 197 -0.17 -12.44 1.01
C MET A 197 -1.55 -13.11 0.87
N GLU A 198 -1.64 -14.35 0.40
CA GLU A 198 -2.89 -15.12 0.27
C GLU A 198 -3.66 -15.26 1.59
N TYR A 199 -2.97 -15.16 2.73
CA TYR A 199 -3.61 -15.13 4.06
C TYR A 199 -4.67 -14.01 4.20
N LYS A 200 -4.58 -12.93 3.40
CA LYS A 200 -5.60 -11.85 3.33
C LYS A 200 -6.87 -12.24 2.55
N LEU A 201 -6.91 -13.38 1.88
CA LEU A 201 -8.08 -13.95 1.19
C LEU A 201 -8.57 -15.26 1.84
N LYS A 202 -7.80 -15.81 2.78
CA LYS A 202 -8.07 -17.10 3.45
C LYS A 202 -9.49 -17.16 4.05
N GLY A 203 -10.26 -18.16 3.63
CA GLY A 203 -11.68 -18.32 3.98
C GLY A 203 -12.66 -17.87 2.89
N TYR A 204 -12.15 -17.35 1.76
CA TYR A 204 -12.93 -16.99 0.57
C TYR A 204 -12.31 -17.49 -0.75
N LEU A 205 -11.19 -18.22 -0.66
CA LEU A 205 -10.61 -19.08 -1.71
C LEU A 205 -11.12 -20.51 -1.52
#